data_AF-I8IZ89-F1
#
_entry.id   AF-I8IZ89-F1
#
_cell.length_a   1.000
_cell.length_b   1.000
_cell.length_c   1.000
_cell.angle_alpha   90.00
_cell.angle_beta   90.00
_cell.angle_gamma   90.00
#
_symmetry.space_group_name_H-M   'P 1'
#
loop_
_entity.id
_entity.type
_entity.pdbx_description
1 polymer ?
#
loop_
_entity_poly.entity_id
_entity_poly.type
_entity_poly.pdbx_seq_one_letter_code
_entity_poly.pdbx_strand_id
1 'polypeptide(L)'
;METIRLYEQDLINAVCLHIAQKKSLAPQDVEVELMYDDDYGFSAEVHTMGRKQVLIEANLIEALRFYLGTETDIDPMSAGLSLLLDDEAGIVVDVTQRHSSRM
;
A
#
# COMPACT_ATOMS: atom_id res chain seq x y z
N MET A 1 -21.96 -1.39 1.87
CA MET A 1 -20.48 -1.43 1.87
C MET A 1 -20.07 -0.49 0.77
N GLU A 2 -19.29 0.52 1.12
CA GLU A 2 -18.67 1.41 0.15
C GLU A 2 -17.26 0.86 -0.13
N THR A 3 -16.89 0.85 -1.40
CA THR A 3 -15.56 0.43 -1.84
C THR A 3 -14.92 1.59 -2.57
N ILE A 4 -13.75 1.99 -2.10
CA ILE A 4 -12.91 3.01 -2.72
C ILE A 4 -11.76 2.28 -3.39
N ARG A 5 -11.45 2.66 -4.63
CA ARG A 5 -10.32 2.10 -5.37
C ARG A 5 -9.13 3.07 -5.28
N LEU A 6 -8.01 2.56 -4.79
CA LEU A 6 -6.70 3.20 -4.88
C LEU A 6 -5.97 2.59 -6.08
N TYR A 7 -5.24 3.42 -6.82
CA TYR A 7 -4.50 3.01 -8.00
C TYR A 7 -3.02 2.79 -7.68
N GLU A 8 -2.26 2.31 -8.66
CA GLU A 8 -0.87 1.90 -8.49
C GLU A 8 0.01 2.97 -7.82
N GLN A 9 -0.16 4.23 -8.22
CA GLN A 9 0.59 5.35 -7.65
C GLN A 9 0.26 5.59 -6.17
N ASP A 10 -0.97 5.33 -5.73
CA ASP A 10 -1.34 5.45 -4.32
C ASP A 10 -0.64 4.37 -3.48
N LEU A 11 -0.55 3.14 -4.01
CA LEU A 11 0.19 2.05 -3.38
C LEU A 11 1.70 2.34 -3.33
N ILE A 12 2.29 2.86 -4.41
CA ILE A 12 3.69 3.31 -4.42
C ILE A 12 3.92 4.38 -3.36
N ASN A 13 3.08 5.41 -3.32
CA ASN A 13 3.17 6.49 -2.34
C ASN A 13 3.04 5.96 -0.91
N ALA A 14 2.13 5.03 -0.66
CA ALA A 14 1.97 4.38 0.64
C ALA A 14 3.26 3.67 1.08
N VAL A 15 3.91 2.91 0.18
CA VAL A 15 5.18 2.25 0.48
C VAL A 15 6.31 3.26 0.71
N CYS A 16 6.43 4.30 -0.13
CA CYS A 16 7.43 5.35 0.04
C CYS A 16 7.31 6.03 1.41
N LEU A 17 6.10 6.48 1.78
CA LEU A 17 5.83 7.14 3.06
C LEU A 17 6.14 6.22 4.25
N HIS A 18 5.68 4.97 4.19
CA HIS A 18 5.88 4.01 5.27
C HIS A 18 7.35 3.65 5.48
N ILE A 19 8.11 3.42 4.40
CA ILE A 19 9.54 3.11 4.48
C ILE A 19 10.35 4.32 4.92
N ALA A 20 10.04 5.50 4.38
CA ALA A 20 10.68 6.75 4.77
C ALA A 20 10.50 7.01 6.27
N GLN A 21 9.27 6.85 6.79
CA GLN A 21 8.98 6.98 8.22
C GLN A 21 9.77 5.97 9.07
N LYS A 22 9.84 4.69 8.65
CA LYS A 22 10.56 3.65 9.42
C LYS A 22 12.07 3.84 9.41
N LYS A 23 12.63 4.45 8.36
CA LYS A 23 14.07 4.66 8.20
C LYS A 23 14.51 6.10 8.50
N SER A 24 13.59 6.97 8.91
CA SER A 24 13.83 8.41 9.10
C SER A 24 14.46 9.08 7.88
N LEU A 25 13.95 8.75 6.69
CA LEU A 25 14.36 9.30 5.40
C LEU A 25 13.29 10.25 4.86
N ALA A 26 13.60 11.01 3.81
CA ALA A 26 12.57 11.70 3.05
C ALA A 26 11.89 10.71 2.07
N PRO A 27 10.58 10.84 1.78
CA PRO A 27 9.88 9.95 0.84
C PRO A 27 10.51 9.90 -0.54
N GLN A 28 11.04 11.02 -1.04
CA GLN A 28 11.73 11.10 -2.33
C GLN A 28 13.06 10.32 -2.38
N ASP A 29 13.61 9.89 -1.24
CA ASP A 29 14.81 9.05 -1.17
C ASP A 29 14.49 7.55 -1.19
N VAL A 30 13.22 7.19 -1.41
CA VAL A 30 12.72 5.82 -1.50
C VAL A 30 12.22 5.57 -2.92
N GLU A 31 12.85 4.63 -3.61
CA GLU A 31 12.38 4.13 -4.90
C GLU A 31 11.65 2.80 -4.69
N VAL A 32 10.50 2.65 -5.33
CA VAL A 32 9.63 1.48 -5.20
C VAL A 32 9.25 0.98 -6.59
N GLU A 33 9.40 -0.32 -6.79
CA GLU A 33 8.90 -1.03 -7.96
C GLU A 33 7.94 -2.13 -7.49
N LEU A 34 6.69 -2.06 -7.93
CA LEU A 34 5.69 -3.07 -7.60
C LEU A 34 5.83 -4.28 -8.50
N MET A 35 5.60 -5.47 -7.93
CA MET A 35 5.73 -6.72 -8.64
C MET A 35 4.54 -7.63 -8.32
N TYR A 36 4.17 -8.44 -9.30
CA TYR A 36 3.26 -9.57 -9.12
C TYR A 36 3.86 -10.80 -9.81
N ASP A 37 3.73 -11.95 -9.16
CA ASP A 37 4.10 -13.24 -9.69
C ASP A 37 3.07 -14.29 -9.24
N ASP A 38 2.74 -15.26 -10.09
CA ASP A 38 1.71 -16.27 -9.81
C ASP A 38 2.07 -17.18 -8.62
N ASP A 39 3.37 -17.41 -8.35
CA ASP A 39 3.84 -18.26 -7.26
C ASP A 39 4.01 -17.48 -5.94
N TYR A 40 4.37 -16.20 -6.02
CA TYR A 40 4.72 -15.38 -4.84
C TYR A 40 3.73 -14.26 -4.50
N GLY A 41 2.76 -13.98 -5.37
CA GLY A 41 1.75 -12.94 -5.20
C GLY A 41 2.30 -11.52 -5.30
N PHE A 42 1.62 -10.58 -4.63
CA PHE A 42 2.00 -9.17 -4.65
C PHE A 42 3.25 -8.91 -3.80
N SER A 43 4.17 -8.14 -4.35
CA SER A 43 5.41 -7.74 -3.67
C SER A 43 5.88 -6.38 -4.17
N ALA A 44 6.90 -5.83 -3.52
CA ALA A 44 7.59 -4.64 -4.02
C ALA A 44 9.10 -4.73 -3.77
N GLU A 45 9.88 -4.28 -4.74
CA GLU A 45 11.29 -4.00 -4.54
C GLU A 45 11.47 -2.54 -4.12
N VAL A 46 12.25 -2.33 -3.06
CA VAL A 46 12.49 -1.00 -2.49
C VAL A 46 13.98 -0.73 -2.43
N HIS A 47 14.39 0.39 -3.01
CA HIS A 47 15.76 0.89 -2.95
C HIS A 47 15.85 2.12 -2.05
N THR A 48 16.73 2.07 -1.06
CA THR A 48 17.01 3.17 -0.13
C THR A 48 18.50 3.18 0.20
N MET A 49 19.16 4.35 0.16
CA MET A 49 20.57 4.49 0.58
C MET A 49 21.52 3.46 -0.06
N GLY A 50 21.31 3.13 -1.34
CA GLY A 50 22.11 2.12 -2.07
C GLY A 50 21.89 0.67 -1.63
N ARG A 51 20.82 0.39 -0.87
CA ARG A 51 20.41 -0.97 -0.48
C ARG A 51 19.04 -1.29 -1.04
N LYS A 52 18.93 -2.52 -1.53
CA LYS A 52 17.72 -3.12 -2.06
C LYS A 52 17.08 -4.04 -1.02
N GLN A 53 15.77 -3.99 -0.91
CA GLN A 53 14.96 -4.86 -0.05
C GLN A 53 13.69 -5.27 -0.79
N VAL A 54 13.30 -6.54 -0.69
CA VAL A 54 12.00 -7.03 -1.19
C VAL A 54 11.00 -7.04 -0.05
N LEU A 55 9.82 -6.51 -0.31
CA LEU A 55 8.65 -6.50 0.56
C LEU A 55 7.62 -7.49 0.04
N ILE A 56 7.01 -8.26 0.93
CA ILE A 56 5.91 -9.17 0.60
C ILE A 56 4.56 -8.46 0.76
N GLU A 57 3.48 -9.06 0.27
CA GLU A 57 2.11 -8.51 0.36
C GLU A 57 1.73 -7.99 1.76
N ALA A 58 2.10 -8.73 2.82
CA ALA A 58 1.84 -8.30 4.19
C ALA A 58 2.48 -6.93 4.54
N ASN A 59 3.65 -6.62 3.98
CA ASN A 59 4.29 -5.31 4.13
C ASN A 59 3.58 -4.23 3.31
N LEU A 60 3.06 -4.57 2.14
CA LEU A 60 2.25 -3.65 1.34
C LEU A 60 0.96 -3.28 2.07
N ILE A 61 0.31 -4.26 2.70
CA ILE A 61 -0.86 -4.04 3.56
C ILE A 61 -0.51 -3.16 4.77
N GLU A 62 0.65 -3.37 5.41
CA GLU A 62 1.13 -2.50 6.50
C GLU A 62 1.30 -1.05 6.02
N ALA A 63 1.91 -0.86 4.86
CA ALA A 63 2.12 0.46 4.26
C ALA A 63 0.79 1.15 3.89
N LEU A 64 -0.17 0.42 3.32
CA LEU A 64 -1.51 0.92 3.01
C LEU A 64 -2.26 1.33 4.28
N ARG A 65 -2.19 0.54 5.35
CA ARG A 65 -2.81 0.91 6.64
C ARG A 65 -2.18 2.17 7.22
N PHE A 66 -0.86 2.32 7.11
CA PHE A 66 -0.19 3.55 7.49
C PHE A 66 -0.70 4.73 6.66
N TYR A 67 -0.72 4.60 5.33
CA TYR A 67 -1.22 5.64 4.43
C TYR A 67 -2.68 6.05 4.74
N LEU A 68 -3.57 5.08 4.93
CA LEU A 68 -4.96 5.38 5.29
C LEU A 68 -5.05 6.15 6.61
N GLY A 69 -4.26 5.77 7.62
CA GLY A 69 -4.29 6.42 8.93
C GLY A 69 -3.59 7.77 9.00
N THR A 70 -2.73 8.12 8.04
CA THR A 70 -1.98 9.40 8.04
C THR A 70 -2.43 10.38 6.98
N GLU A 71 -2.79 9.89 5.79
CA GLU A 71 -3.11 10.72 4.62
C GLU A 71 -4.63 10.78 4.33
N THR A 72 -5.45 10.01 5.05
CA THR A 72 -6.90 9.95 4.83
C THR A 72 -7.69 9.95 6.15
N ASP A 73 -9.01 10.14 6.09
CA ASP A 73 -9.92 10.03 7.24
C ASP A 73 -10.48 8.61 7.45
N ILE A 74 -9.98 7.60 6.71
CA ILE A 74 -10.44 6.21 6.80
C ILE A 74 -9.77 5.53 7.99
N ASP A 75 -10.57 4.91 8.88
CA ASP A 75 -10.01 4.07 9.96
C ASP A 75 -9.31 2.84 9.34
N PRO A 76 -7.97 2.78 9.43
CA PRO A 76 -7.18 1.78 8.76
C PRO A 76 -7.43 0.37 9.30
N MET A 77 -7.90 0.23 10.55
CA MET A 77 -8.12 -1.09 11.18
C MET A 77 -9.48 -1.67 10.83
N SER A 78 -10.47 -0.81 10.57
CA SER A 78 -11.81 -1.22 10.14
C SER A 78 -11.90 -1.50 8.64
N ALA A 79 -10.96 -0.95 7.85
CA ALA A 79 -10.92 -1.12 6.40
C ALA A 79 -10.46 -2.53 5.99
N GLY A 80 -11.25 -3.16 5.12
CA GLY A 80 -10.81 -4.32 4.34
C GLY A 80 -9.96 -3.86 3.16
N LEU A 81 -8.83 -4.53 2.93
CA LEU A 81 -7.90 -4.23 1.84
C LEU A 81 -7.76 -5.47 0.97
N SER A 82 -7.81 -5.29 -0.35
CA SER A 82 -7.56 -6.36 -1.32
C SER A 82 -6.75 -5.80 -2.48
N LEU A 83 -5.57 -6.38 -2.72
CA LEU A 83 -4.75 -6.07 -3.88
C LEU A 83 -5.27 -6.88 -5.07
N LEU A 84 -5.35 -6.24 -6.22
CA LEU A 84 -5.88 -6.82 -7.45
C LEU A 84 -4.97 -6.42 -8.61
N LEU A 85 -4.89 -7.29 -9.61
CA LEU A 85 -4.34 -6.93 -10.91
C LEU A 85 -5.46 -6.39 -11.80
N ASP A 86 -5.16 -5.26 -12.44
CA ASP A 86 -5.96 -4.63 -13.46
C ASP A 86 -5.15 -4.53 -14.76
N ASP A 87 -5.75 -4.93 -15.88
CA ASP A 87 -5.05 -5.06 -17.17
C ASP A 87 -4.55 -3.71 -17.71
N GLU A 88 -5.16 -2.59 -17.32
CA GLU A 88 -4.79 -1.25 -17.78
C GLU A 88 -4.08 -0.45 -16.69
N ALA A 89 -4.54 -0.56 -15.44
CA ALA A 89 -4.08 0.25 -14.32
C ALA A 89 -3.00 -0.41 -13.46
N GLY A 90 -2.58 -1.63 -13.80
CA GLY A 90 -1.57 -2.37 -13.04
C GLY A 90 -2.10 -2.86 -11.70
N ILE A 91 -1.33 -2.68 -10.62
CA ILE A 91 -1.76 -3.13 -9.28
C ILE A 91 -2.68 -2.08 -8.66
N VAL A 92 -3.92 -2.46 -8.35
CA VAL A 92 -4.90 -1.61 -7.68
C VAL A 92 -5.29 -2.17 -6.32
N VAL A 93 -5.86 -1.33 -5.46
CA VAL A 93 -6.30 -1.72 -4.11
C VAL A 93 -7.76 -1.34 -3.92
N ASP A 94 -8.59 -2.33 -3.61
CA ASP A 94 -9.96 -2.09 -3.16
C ASP A 94 -9.99 -1.94 -1.63
N VAL A 95 -10.39 -0.75 -1.19
CA VAL A 95 -10.57 -0.39 0.22
C VAL A 95 -12.05 -0.45 0.54
N THR A 96 -12.46 -1.44 1.34
CA THR A 96 -13.88 -1.65 1.65
C THR A 96 -14.20 -1.23 3.08
N GLN A 97 -15.17 -0.32 3.22
CA GLN A 97 -15.63 0.19 4.50
C GLN A 97 -16.95 -0.46 4.91
N ARG A 98 -17.00 -0.95 6.16
CA ARG A 98 -18.25 -1.35 6.80
C ARG A 98 -18.76 -0.15 7.60
N HIS A 99 -19.93 0.37 7.25
CA HIS A 99 -20.61 1.30 8.14
C HIS A 99 -20.86 0.57 9.45
N SER A 100 -20.14 0.97 10.50
CA SER A 100 -20.56 0.65 11.85
C SER A 100 -21.82 1.46 12.09
N SER A 101 -23.00 0.84 11.95
CA SER A 101 -24.22 1.39 12.52
C SER A 101 -23.97 1.51 14.02
N ARG A 102 -23.54 2.70 14.46
CA ARG A 102 -23.60 3.10 15.85
C ARG A 102 -25.06 2.96 16.28
N MET A 103 -25.34 1.92 17.07
CA MET A 103 -26.48 1.90 17.98
C MET A 103 -26.31 2.97 19.05
#